data_AF-K2PJM5-F1
#
_entry.id   AF-K2PJM5-F1
#
_cell.length_a   1.000
_cell.length_b   1.000
_cell.length_c   1.000
_cell.angle_alpha   90.00
_cell.angle_beta   90.00
_cell.angle_gamma   90.00
#
_symmetry.space_group_name_H-M   'P 1'
#
loop_
_entity.id
_entity.type
_entity.pdbx_description
1 polymer ?
#
loop_
_entity_poly.entity_id
_entity_poly.type
_entity_poly.pdbx_seq_one_letter_code
_entity_poly.pdbx_strand_id
1 'polypeptide(L)'
;MEVEKTPKQRYKEETAPYRAWLNSISIPIGLIVLFLAVFFGFTINAAGMIIFAFAIITHVNYKRIHAPKICHVAPILYYVYNVLSIFYLISIIANPQGSPLAVVLSLLNFILLILVIVFYFIGANAIKKQFPTMKEDYERAVAIYKSKK
;
A
#
# COMPACT_ATOMS: atom_id res chain seq x y z
N MET A 1 20.92 -15.18 25.95
CA MET A 1 21.93 -14.50 25.11
C MET A 1 21.19 -13.78 24.00
N GLU A 2 21.08 -12.45 24.08
CA GLU A 2 20.59 -11.67 22.94
C GLU A 2 21.63 -11.79 21.82
N VAL A 3 21.24 -12.35 20.68
CA VAL A 3 22.10 -12.44 19.51
C VAL A 3 22.45 -11.01 19.08
N GLU A 4 23.73 -10.67 19.09
CA GLU A 4 24.21 -9.33 18.75
C GLU A 4 23.77 -8.99 17.31
N LYS A 5 22.81 -8.07 17.18
CA LYS A 5 22.22 -7.72 15.89
C LYS A 5 23.25 -6.95 15.06
N THR A 6 23.44 -7.38 13.82
CA THR A 6 24.31 -6.65 12.88
C THR A 6 23.81 -5.21 12.68
N PRO A 7 24.69 -4.23 12.39
CA PRO A 7 24.29 -2.84 12.13
C PRO A 7 23.20 -2.70 11.06
N LYS A 8 23.20 -3.60 10.05
CA LYS A 8 22.21 -3.64 8.98
C LYS A 8 20.83 -4.16 9.46
N GLN A 9 20.80 -5.12 10.38
CA GLN A 9 19.54 -5.61 10.96
C GLN A 9 18.91 -4.56 11.85
N ARG A 10 19.70 -3.92 12.71
CA ARG A 10 19.23 -2.84 13.59
C ARG A 10 18.66 -1.67 12.80
N TYR A 11 19.36 -1.22 11.75
CA TYR A 11 18.85 -0.20 10.83
C TYR A 11 17.51 -0.59 10.19
N LYS A 12 17.34 -1.84 9.77
CA LYS A 12 16.08 -2.31 9.16
C LYS A 12 14.92 -2.32 10.15
N GLU A 13 15.15 -2.69 11.40
CA GLU A 13 14.11 -2.70 12.44
C GLU A 13 13.70 -1.28 12.83
N GLU A 14 14.66 -0.41 13.14
CA GLU A 14 14.40 0.97 13.59
C GLU A 14 13.73 1.82 12.49
N THR A 15 14.01 1.56 11.21
CA THR A 15 13.38 2.29 10.10
C THR A 15 12.06 1.68 9.62
N ALA A 16 11.69 0.48 10.05
CA ALA A 16 10.51 -0.23 9.54
C ALA A 16 9.18 0.50 9.83
N PRO A 17 8.92 1.07 11.03
CA PRO A 17 7.68 1.77 11.31
C PRO A 17 7.48 2.99 10.40
N TYR A 18 8.52 3.81 10.22
CA TYR A 18 8.46 4.99 9.36
C TYR A 18 8.22 4.61 7.89
N ARG A 19 8.88 3.57 7.38
CA ARG A 19 8.66 3.06 6.02
C ARG A 19 7.24 2.53 5.83
N ALA A 20 6.72 1.80 6.81
CA ALA A 20 5.35 1.29 6.77
C ALA A 20 4.32 2.44 6.78
N TRP A 21 4.54 3.45 7.61
CA TRP A 21 3.72 4.65 7.64
C TRP A 21 3.76 5.41 6.30
N LEU A 22 4.96 5.66 5.78
CA LEU A 22 5.16 6.37 4.52
C LEU A 22 4.47 5.64 3.36
N ASN A 23 4.58 4.32 3.28
CA ASN A 23 3.88 3.55 2.25
C ASN A 23 2.37 3.58 2.43
N SER A 24 1.88 3.58 3.67
CA SER A 24 0.44 3.70 3.99
C SER A 24 -0.16 5.03 3.52
N ILE A 25 0.67 6.05 3.31
CA ILE A 25 0.28 7.35 2.74
C ILE A 25 0.55 7.41 1.24
N SER A 26 1.69 6.88 0.79
CA SER A 26 2.13 7.00 -0.60
C SER A 26 1.29 6.13 -1.54
N ILE A 27 0.86 4.94 -1.10
CA ILE A 27 0.00 4.05 -1.89
C ILE A 27 -1.35 4.72 -2.22
N PRO A 28 -2.15 5.21 -1.25
CA PRO A 28 -3.43 5.83 -1.59
C PRO A 28 -3.28 7.09 -2.44
N ILE A 29 -2.23 7.90 -2.23
CA ILE A 29 -1.93 9.05 -3.10
C ILE A 29 -1.60 8.57 -4.52
N GLY A 30 -0.76 7.55 -4.66
CA GLY A 30 -0.42 6.95 -5.94
C GLY A 30 -1.65 6.41 -6.67
N LEU A 31 -2.58 5.77 -5.96
CA LEU A 31 -3.84 5.29 -6.51
C LEU A 31 -4.73 6.44 -7.02
N ILE A 32 -4.83 7.54 -6.28
CA ILE A 32 -5.59 8.74 -6.70
C ILE A 32 -4.97 9.35 -7.96
N VAL A 33 -3.65 9.54 -7.97
CA VAL A 33 -2.95 10.10 -9.14
C VAL A 33 -3.11 9.18 -10.35
N LEU A 34 -2.99 7.87 -10.17
CA LEU A 34 -3.20 6.88 -11.22
C LEU A 34 -4.63 6.96 -11.78
N PHE A 35 -5.62 7.01 -10.90
CA PHE A 35 -7.03 7.12 -11.29
C PHE A 35 -7.28 8.39 -12.11
N LEU A 36 -6.78 9.54 -11.65
CA LEU A 36 -6.90 10.81 -12.37
C LEU A 36 -6.20 10.76 -13.73
N ALA A 37 -5.00 10.18 -13.81
CA ALA A 37 -4.28 10.05 -15.06
C ALA A 37 -5.04 9.19 -16.08
N VAL A 38 -5.59 8.03 -15.67
CA VAL A 38 -6.45 7.22 -16.56
C VAL A 38 -7.72 7.98 -16.95
N PHE A 39 -8.33 8.71 -16.01
CA PHE A 39 -9.53 9.51 -16.26
C PHE A 39 -9.29 10.61 -17.31
N PHE A 40 -8.11 11.23 -17.32
CA PHE A 40 -7.71 12.20 -18.35
C PHE A 40 -7.21 11.56 -19.66
N GLY A 41 -7.27 10.23 -19.79
CA GLY A 41 -6.91 9.52 -21.02
C GLY A 41 -5.42 9.18 -21.16
N PHE A 42 -4.60 9.34 -20.11
CA PHE A 42 -3.21 8.91 -20.16
C PHE A 42 -3.13 7.38 -20.12
N THR A 43 -2.34 6.80 -21.02
CA THR A 43 -2.03 5.36 -21.02
C THR A 43 -1.00 5.04 -19.95
N ILE A 44 -1.28 4.05 -19.10
CA ILE A 44 -0.41 3.70 -17.98
C ILE A 44 -0.08 2.22 -18.01
N ASN A 45 1.12 1.88 -18.46
CA ASN A 45 1.47 0.49 -18.76
C ASN A 45 1.86 -0.33 -17.51
N ALA A 46 2.59 0.25 -16.55
CA ALA A 46 3.16 -0.53 -15.44
C ALA A 46 2.85 0.02 -14.04
N ALA A 47 2.28 1.22 -13.91
CA ALA A 47 2.12 1.85 -12.60
C ALA A 47 1.18 1.07 -11.66
N GLY A 48 0.14 0.42 -12.20
CA GLY A 48 -0.72 -0.47 -11.41
C GLY A 48 0.03 -1.65 -10.78
N MET A 49 0.90 -2.30 -11.56
CA MET A 49 1.75 -3.40 -11.07
C MET A 49 2.76 -2.92 -10.03
N ILE A 50 3.34 -1.73 -10.21
CA ILE A 50 4.25 -1.13 -9.24
C ILE A 50 3.53 -0.89 -7.90
N ILE A 51 2.35 -0.28 -7.93
CA ILE A 51 1.55 -0.04 -6.71
C ILE A 51 1.17 -1.37 -6.04
N PHE A 52 0.84 -2.40 -6.81
CA PHE A 52 0.58 -3.74 -6.30
C PHE A 52 1.78 -4.34 -5.57
N ALA A 53 2.98 -4.24 -6.14
CA ALA A 53 4.20 -4.67 -5.46
C ALA A 53 4.43 -3.90 -4.14
N PHE A 54 4.21 -2.58 -4.14
CA PHE A 54 4.31 -1.78 -2.92
C PHE A 54 3.26 -2.16 -1.87
N ALA A 55 2.03 -2.50 -2.28
CA ALA A 55 0.98 -2.98 -1.37
C ALA A 55 1.39 -4.29 -0.68
N ILE A 56 1.96 -5.25 -1.42
CA ILE A 56 2.49 -6.50 -0.87
C ILE A 56 3.64 -6.23 0.12
N ILE A 57 4.63 -5.43 -0.29
CA ILE A 57 5.78 -5.09 0.57
C ILE A 57 5.30 -4.44 1.87
N THR A 58 4.31 -3.55 1.76
CA THR A 58 3.74 -2.84 2.92
C THR A 58 2.99 -3.80 3.84
N HIS A 59 2.21 -4.72 3.29
CA HIS A 59 1.53 -5.74 4.06
C HIS A 59 2.52 -6.64 4.84
N VAL A 60 3.61 -7.06 4.20
CA VAL A 60 4.68 -7.81 4.87
C VAL A 60 5.34 -6.98 5.98
N ASN A 61 5.58 -5.69 5.75
CA ASN A 61 6.17 -4.81 6.76
C ASN A 61 5.24 -4.59 7.95
N TYR A 62 3.91 -4.55 7.78
CA TYR A 62 2.97 -4.49 8.90
C TYR A 62 3.13 -5.68 9.84
N LYS A 63 3.32 -6.89 9.30
CA LYS A 63 3.58 -8.08 10.12
C LYS A 63 4.90 -7.95 10.89
N ARG A 64 5.94 -7.38 10.28
CA ARG A 64 7.26 -7.20 10.92
C ARG A 64 7.23 -6.22 12.09
N ILE A 65 6.50 -5.11 11.95
CA ILE A 65 6.40 -4.10 13.00
C ILE A 65 5.29 -4.40 14.02
N HIS A 66 4.56 -5.52 13.88
CA HIS A 66 3.37 -5.83 14.67
C HIS A 66 2.37 -4.66 14.65
N ALA A 67 2.07 -4.17 13.44
CA ALA A 67 1.14 -3.09 13.23
C ALA A 67 -0.27 -3.46 13.72
N PRO A 68 -1.14 -2.46 14.00
CA PRO A 68 -2.49 -2.73 14.44
C PRO A 68 -3.26 -3.47 13.34
N LYS A 69 -4.13 -4.42 13.74
CA LYS A 69 -4.88 -5.29 12.80
C LYS A 69 -5.61 -4.52 11.70
N ILE A 70 -6.09 -3.31 12.01
CA ILE A 70 -6.79 -2.42 11.06
C ILE A 70 -5.93 -2.08 9.83
N CYS A 71 -4.59 -2.05 9.96
CA CYS A 71 -3.68 -1.77 8.85
C CYS A 71 -3.69 -2.88 7.80
N HIS A 72 -3.96 -4.13 8.19
CA HIS A 72 -3.99 -5.26 7.28
C HIS A 72 -5.23 -5.27 6.37
N VAL A 73 -6.27 -4.52 6.74
CA VAL A 73 -7.51 -4.44 5.96
C VAL A 73 -7.27 -3.79 4.59
N ALA A 74 -6.48 -2.71 4.53
CA ALA A 74 -6.24 -1.99 3.28
C ALA A 74 -5.56 -2.86 2.19
N PRO A 75 -4.43 -3.56 2.46
CA PRO A 75 -3.85 -4.47 1.48
C PRO A 75 -4.79 -5.59 1.07
N ILE A 76 -5.56 -6.16 2.01
CA ILE A 76 -6.51 -7.25 1.70
C ILE A 76 -7.60 -6.74 0.76
N LEU A 77 -8.22 -5.59 1.06
CA LEU A 77 -9.21 -4.97 0.17
C LEU A 77 -8.61 -4.68 -1.21
N TYR A 78 -7.33 -4.27 -1.26
CA TYR A 78 -6.68 -4.02 -2.54
C TYR A 78 -6.43 -5.29 -3.34
N TYR A 79 -6.17 -6.42 -2.69
CA TYR A 79 -6.08 -7.72 -3.37
C TYR A 79 -7.44 -8.13 -3.94
N VAL A 80 -8.52 -7.96 -3.17
CA VAL A 80 -9.89 -8.20 -3.64
C VAL A 80 -10.20 -7.30 -4.84
N TYR A 81 -9.79 -6.03 -4.79
CA TYR A 81 -9.95 -5.09 -5.90
C TYR A 81 -9.25 -5.55 -7.17
N ASN A 82 -8.01 -6.04 -7.07
CA ASN A 82 -7.28 -6.53 -8.24
C ASN A 82 -7.96 -7.79 -8.82
N VAL A 83 -8.44 -8.70 -7.98
CA VAL A 83 -9.18 -9.90 -8.43
C VAL A 83 -10.49 -9.51 -9.14
N LEU A 84 -11.28 -8.61 -8.56
CA LEU A 84 -12.51 -8.12 -9.18
C LEU A 84 -12.25 -7.32 -10.47
N SER A 85 -11.12 -6.63 -10.56
CA SER A 85 -10.70 -5.91 -11.77
C SER A 85 -10.41 -6.85 -12.94
N ILE A 86 -9.92 -8.07 -12.68
CA ILE A 86 -9.72 -9.09 -13.71
C ILE A 86 -11.08 -9.53 -14.27
N PHE A 87 -12.05 -9.84 -13.40
CA PHE A 87 -13.40 -10.21 -13.84
C PHE A 87 -14.09 -9.08 -14.63
N TYR A 88 -13.89 -7.83 -14.20
CA TYR A 88 -14.36 -6.66 -14.94
C TYR A 88 -13.75 -6.58 -16.35
N LEU A 89 -12.43 -6.74 -16.46
CA LEU A 89 -11.74 -6.71 -17.76
C LEU A 89 -12.24 -7.82 -18.69
N ILE A 90 -12.39 -9.05 -18.17
CA ILE A 90 -12.93 -10.19 -18.93
C ILE A 90 -14.35 -9.87 -19.42
N SER A 91 -15.19 -9.26 -18.58
CA SER A 91 -16.56 -8.88 -18.94
C SER A 91 -16.60 -7.87 -20.11
N ILE A 92 -15.71 -6.88 -20.11
CA ILE A 92 -15.60 -5.90 -21.21
C ILE A 92 -15.12 -6.57 -22.50
N ILE A 93 -14.11 -7.44 -22.43
CA ILE A 93 -13.58 -8.14 -23.61
C ILE A 93 -14.65 -9.07 -24.20
N ALA A 94 -15.37 -9.79 -23.35
CA ALA A 94 -16.42 -10.71 -23.78
C ALA A 94 -17.65 -9.99 -24.36
N ASN A 95 -17.99 -8.80 -23.84
CA ASN A 95 -19.16 -8.02 -24.28
C ASN A 95 -18.77 -6.54 -24.51
N PRO A 96 -18.12 -6.21 -25.64
CA PRO A 96 -17.60 -4.87 -25.90
C PRO A 96 -18.68 -3.78 -26.02
N GLN A 97 -19.89 -4.16 -26.43
CA GLN A 97 -21.03 -3.25 -26.59
C GLN A 97 -21.68 -2.86 -25.25
N GLY A 98 -21.12 -3.33 -24.13
CA GLY A 98 -21.63 -3.10 -22.79
C GLY A 98 -22.46 -4.28 -22.28
N SER A 99 -22.21 -4.67 -21.03
CA SER A 99 -23.03 -5.64 -20.31
C SER A 99 -23.46 -5.05 -18.97
N PRO A 100 -24.69 -5.32 -18.49
CA PRO A 100 -25.10 -4.93 -17.14
C PRO A 100 -24.11 -5.42 -16.07
N LEU A 101 -23.53 -6.60 -16.27
CA LEU A 101 -22.48 -7.14 -15.40
C LEU A 101 -21.23 -6.27 -15.36
N ALA A 102 -20.75 -5.77 -16.51
CA ALA A 102 -19.59 -4.87 -16.55
C ALA A 102 -19.86 -3.58 -15.76
N VAL A 103 -21.07 -3.02 -15.86
CA VAL A 103 -21.48 -1.82 -15.10
C VAL A 103 -21.51 -2.09 -13.59
N VAL A 104 -22.07 -3.22 -13.17
CA VAL A 104 -22.08 -3.61 -11.74
C VAL A 104 -20.64 -3.80 -11.23
N LEU A 105 -19.80 -4.52 -11.98
CA LEU A 105 -18.41 -4.75 -11.62
C LEU A 105 -17.60 -3.45 -11.58
N SER A 106 -17.84 -2.48 -12.48
CA SER A 106 -17.16 -1.18 -12.44
C SER A 106 -17.54 -0.38 -11.20
N LEU A 107 -18.83 -0.36 -10.83
CA LEU A 107 -19.30 0.32 -9.61
C LEU A 107 -18.73 -0.31 -8.35
N LEU A 108 -18.74 -1.64 -8.27
CA LEU A 108 -18.14 -2.38 -7.15
C LEU A 108 -16.64 -2.11 -7.02
N ASN A 109 -15.89 -2.14 -8.14
CA ASN A 109 -14.47 -1.81 -8.15
C ASN A 109 -14.22 -0.38 -7.69
N PHE A 110 -15.05 0.57 -8.11
CA PHE A 110 -14.92 1.97 -7.70
C PHE A 110 -15.14 2.17 -6.19
N ILE A 111 -16.22 1.59 -5.65
CA ILE A 111 -16.50 1.64 -4.20
C ILE A 111 -15.34 0.99 -3.42
N LEU A 112 -14.88 -0.17 -3.88
CA LEU A 112 -13.80 -0.90 -3.22
C LEU A 112 -12.48 -0.11 -3.25
N LEU A 113 -12.17 0.59 -4.35
CA LEU A 113 -10.99 1.45 -4.45
C LEU A 113 -11.04 2.60 -3.44
N ILE A 114 -12.22 3.23 -3.24
CA ILE A 114 -12.42 4.25 -2.21
C ILE A 114 -12.14 3.66 -0.82
N LEU A 115 -12.68 2.47 -0.53
CA LEU A 115 -12.43 1.80 0.75
C LEU A 115 -10.94 1.51 0.94
N VAL A 116 -10.24 1.00 -0.08
CA VAL A 116 -8.79 0.78 -0.03
C VAL A 116 -8.06 2.06 0.38
N ILE A 117 -8.37 3.19 -0.27
CA ILE A 117 -7.75 4.49 0.03
C ILE A 117 -8.03 4.92 1.48
N VAL A 118 -9.28 4.86 1.92
CA VAL A 118 -9.69 5.25 3.28
C VAL A 118 -8.98 4.39 4.33
N PHE A 119 -8.97 3.06 4.15
CA PHE A 119 -8.33 2.15 5.10
C PHE A 119 -6.81 2.32 5.14
N TYR A 120 -6.17 2.72 4.03
CA TYR A 120 -4.74 3.05 4.03
C TYR A 120 -4.45 4.27 4.92
N PHE A 121 -5.27 5.33 4.83
CA PHE A 121 -5.14 6.50 5.71
C PHE A 121 -5.46 6.17 7.18
N ILE A 122 -6.48 5.34 7.44
CA ILE A 122 -6.77 4.84 8.79
C ILE A 122 -5.55 4.07 9.33
N GLY A 123 -4.97 3.19 8.52
CA GLY A 123 -3.76 2.44 8.86
C GLY A 123 -2.57 3.36 9.15
N ALA A 124 -2.34 4.39 8.32
CA ALA A 124 -1.31 5.38 8.57
C ALA A 124 -1.49 6.09 9.91
N ASN A 125 -2.71 6.50 10.24
CA ASN A 125 -3.00 7.13 11.53
C ASN A 125 -2.77 6.15 12.70
N ALA A 126 -3.17 4.89 12.55
CA ALA A 126 -2.96 3.85 13.56
C ALA A 126 -1.46 3.59 13.79
N ILE A 127 -0.65 3.51 12.74
CA ILE A 127 0.81 3.38 12.83
C ILE A 127 1.43 4.59 13.53
N LYS A 128 1.01 5.80 13.18
CA LYS A 128 1.50 7.03 13.83
C LYS A 128 1.17 7.06 15.34
N LYS A 129 0.00 6.56 15.73
CA LYS A 129 -0.38 6.43 17.15
C LYS A 129 0.47 5.41 17.90
N GLN A 130 0.78 4.27 17.28
CA GLN A 130 1.61 3.23 17.91
C GLN A 130 3.10 3.61 17.96
N PHE A 131 3.59 4.34 16.94
CA PHE A 131 5.00 4.74 16.81
C PHE A 131 5.14 6.26 16.63
N PRO A 132 4.92 7.06 17.68
CA PRO A 132 4.92 8.52 17.59
C PRO A 132 6.29 9.12 17.22
N THR A 133 7.38 8.49 17.68
CA THR A 133 8.78 8.93 17.44
C THR A 133 9.40 8.34 16.17
N MET A 134 8.62 7.61 15.35
CA MET A 134 9.14 6.84 14.21
C MET A 134 10.03 7.65 13.24
N LYS A 135 9.78 8.96 13.11
CA LYS A 135 10.59 9.84 12.25
C LYS A 135 11.97 10.11 12.85
N GLU A 136 12.03 10.42 14.15
CA GLU A 136 13.28 10.64 14.87
C GLU A 136 14.10 9.36 14.94
N ASP A 137 13.44 8.22 15.18
CA ASP A 137 14.08 6.90 15.19
C ASP A 137 14.67 6.56 13.81
N TYR A 138 13.95 6.90 12.74
CA TYR A 138 14.45 6.76 11.37
C TYR A 138 15.70 7.62 11.12
N GLU A 139 15.66 8.90 11.47
CA GLU A 139 16.78 9.82 11.25
C GLU A 139 18.02 9.40 12.05
N ARG A 140 17.84 8.98 13.30
CA ARG A 140 18.89 8.44 14.16
C ARG A 140 19.50 7.16 13.56
N ALA A 141 18.66 6.21 13.13
CA ALA A 141 19.12 4.97 12.53
C ALA A 141 19.91 5.22 11.24
N VAL A 142 19.47 6.16 10.41
CA VAL A 142 20.19 6.57 9.19
C VAL A 142 21.54 7.18 9.52
N ALA A 143 21.62 8.07 10.52
CA ALA A 143 22.88 8.70 10.93
C ALA A 143 23.91 7.67 11.42
N ILE A 144 23.49 6.75 12.31
CA ILE A 144 24.35 5.69 12.85
C ILE A 144 24.82 4.74 11.73
N TYR A 145 23.94 4.38 10.79
CA TYR A 145 24.32 3.50 9.69
C TYR A 145 25.33 4.16 8.75
N LYS A 146 25.17 5.46 8.47
CA LYS A 146 26.11 6.24 7.64
C LYS A 146 27.46 6.45 8.32
N SER A 147 27.51 6.64 9.64
CA SER A 147 28.77 6.84 10.37
C SER A 147 29.60 5.57 10.55
N LYS A 148 29.00 4.39 10.32
CA LYS A 148 29.65 3.07 10.41
C LYS A 148 30.05 2.49 9.05
N LYS A 149 29.91 3.28 7.98
CA LYS A 149 30.23 2.89 6.60
C LYS A 149 31.50 3.58 6.15
#